data_AF-A0AAU5ZLQ2-F1
#
_entry.id   AF-A0AAU5ZLQ2-F1
#
_cell.length_a   1.000
_cell.length_b   1.000
_cell.length_c   1.000
_cell.angle_alpha   90.00
_cell.angle_beta   90.00
_cell.angle_gamma   90.00
#
_symmetry.space_group_name_H-M   'P 1'
#
loop_
_entity.id
_entity.type
_entity.pdbx_description
1 polymer ?
#
loop_
_entity_poly.entity_id
_entity_poly.type
_entity_poly.pdbx_seq_one_letter_code
_entity_poly.pdbx_strand_id
1 'polypeptide(L)'
;MACNCDGRLGTWRGELWTRGETSDVKARILRVPDDQVDDIEDLPAGKLLRDQWVRHLGPAFAELVDVRAAAADLETARDRLNDAVAAARAAGASWEGVGDAAGITRQSAHERWSTR
;
A
#
# COMPACT_ATOMS: atom_id res chain seq x y z
N MET A 1 19.37 11.98 -2.67
CA MET A 1 18.64 10.99 -1.84
C MET A 1 18.46 9.75 -2.71
N ALA A 2 19.22 8.69 -2.45
CA ALA A 2 19.10 7.44 -3.20
C ALA A 2 18.00 6.61 -2.51
N CYS A 3 16.92 6.31 -3.22
CA CYS A 3 15.93 5.39 -2.71
C CYS A 3 16.09 4.01 -3.38
N ASN A 4 15.70 3.02 -2.60
CA ASN A 4 16.23 1.69 -2.63
C ASN A 4 15.02 0.73 -2.74
N CYS A 5 14.75 0.17 -3.91
CA CYS A 5 13.65 -0.74 -4.23
C CYS A 5 14.13 -2.00 -4.96
N ASP A 6 14.42 -3.00 -4.15
CA ASP A 6 14.39 -4.43 -4.45
C ASP A 6 13.83 -5.05 -3.16
N GLY A 7 13.37 -6.28 -3.14
CA GLY A 7 12.95 -6.94 -1.89
C GLY A 7 14.02 -6.89 -0.77
N ARG A 8 15.25 -6.49 -1.10
CA ARG A 8 16.15 -5.72 -0.24
C ARG A 8 16.57 -4.44 -0.95
N LEU A 9 15.94 -3.31 -0.59
CA LEU A 9 16.38 -1.93 -0.82
C LEU A 9 17.41 -1.84 -1.98
N GLY A 10 16.92 -1.67 -3.22
CA GLY A 10 17.67 -1.69 -4.48
C GLY A 10 17.83 -0.33 -5.19
N THR A 11 19.05 0.00 -5.57
CA THR A 11 19.41 1.34 -6.06
C THR A 11 18.71 1.72 -7.37
N TRP A 12 18.50 3.02 -7.57
CA TRP A 12 18.01 3.61 -8.83
C TRP A 12 18.69 2.97 -10.06
N ARG A 13 17.89 2.45 -11.00
CA ARG A 13 18.37 1.74 -12.20
C ARG A 13 18.54 2.62 -13.45
N GLY A 14 18.24 3.91 -13.35
CA GLY A 14 18.44 4.87 -14.44
C GLY A 14 19.72 5.67 -14.29
N GLU A 15 19.95 6.63 -15.18
CA GLU A 15 20.99 7.65 -14.97
C GLU A 15 20.64 8.53 -13.77
N LEU A 16 21.61 8.86 -12.92
CA LEU A 16 21.35 9.73 -11.76
C LEU A 16 21.17 11.18 -12.20
N TRP A 17 20.51 11.96 -11.34
CA TRP A 17 20.48 13.42 -11.46
C TRP A 17 21.59 14.01 -10.59
N THR A 18 22.22 15.09 -11.05
CA THR A 18 23.26 15.80 -10.32
C THR A 18 22.76 17.17 -9.86
N ARG A 19 23.17 17.60 -8.67
CA ARG A 19 22.87 18.97 -8.20
C ARG A 19 23.79 19.95 -8.94
N GLY A 20 23.25 21.03 -9.47
CA GLY A 20 24.05 22.07 -10.13
C GLY A 20 23.49 23.47 -9.91
N GLU A 21 24.22 24.46 -10.42
CA GLU A 21 23.87 25.87 -10.25
C GLU A 21 22.68 26.30 -11.13
N THR A 22 22.45 25.61 -12.26
CA THR A 22 21.31 25.86 -13.16
C THR A 22 20.67 24.54 -13.54
N SER A 23 19.34 24.48 -13.59
CA SER A 23 18.62 23.27 -14.01
C SER A 23 18.75 23.03 -15.51
N ASP A 24 19.16 21.82 -15.88
CA ASP A 24 19.17 21.34 -17.27
C ASP A 24 18.62 19.91 -17.29
N VAL A 25 17.43 19.77 -17.86
CA VAL A 25 16.73 18.49 -17.97
C VAL A 25 17.48 17.48 -18.84
N LYS A 26 18.11 17.93 -19.94
CA LYS A 26 18.83 17.04 -20.86
C LYS A 26 20.12 16.54 -20.24
N ALA A 27 20.83 17.41 -19.52
CA ALA A 27 22.03 17.07 -18.78
C ALA A 27 21.74 16.42 -17.41
N ARG A 28 20.46 16.27 -17.02
CA ARG A 28 20.01 15.73 -15.73
C ARG A 28 20.56 16.50 -14.53
N ILE A 29 20.65 17.82 -14.66
CA ILE A 29 21.08 18.73 -13.61
C ILE A 29 19.85 19.41 -13.01
N LEU A 30 19.75 19.40 -11.67
CA LEU A 30 18.71 20.12 -10.94
C LEU A 30 19.35 21.19 -10.04
N ARG A 31 18.95 22.44 -10.23
CA ARG A 31 19.18 23.49 -9.24
C ARG A 31 18.12 23.34 -8.14
N VAL A 32 18.59 23.09 -6.92
CA VAL A 32 17.79 23.13 -5.70
C VAL A 32 18.34 24.24 -4.84
N PRO A 33 17.72 25.44 -4.82
CA PRO A 33 18.08 26.49 -3.87
C PRO A 33 17.95 25.99 -2.42
N ASP A 34 18.87 26.37 -1.54
CA ASP A 34 18.85 25.92 -0.13
C ASP A 34 17.61 26.41 0.64
N ASP A 35 16.92 27.44 0.13
CA ASP A 35 15.71 28.06 0.68
C ASP A 35 14.40 27.54 0.06
N GLN A 36 14.47 26.62 -0.92
CA GLN A 36 13.29 26.10 -1.65
C GLN A 36 13.23 24.56 -1.65
N VAL A 37 13.59 23.93 -0.53
CA VAL A 37 13.57 22.46 -0.40
C VAL A 37 12.15 21.90 -0.53
N ASP A 38 11.13 22.70 -0.17
CA ASP A 38 9.72 22.26 -0.15
C ASP A 38 8.99 22.45 -1.50
N ASP A 39 9.51 23.29 -2.42
CA ASP A 39 8.84 23.64 -3.69
C ASP A 39 9.46 22.96 -4.92
N ILE A 40 10.41 22.04 -4.72
CA ILE A 40 11.11 21.34 -5.82
C ILE A 40 10.10 20.66 -6.76
N GLU A 41 9.01 20.14 -6.20
CA GLU A 41 7.96 19.43 -6.92
C GLU A 41 7.20 20.27 -7.95
N ASP A 42 7.20 21.59 -7.79
CA ASP A 42 6.54 22.56 -8.68
C ASP A 42 7.47 23.07 -9.78
N LEU A 43 8.78 22.84 -9.67
CA LEU A 43 9.73 23.14 -10.74
C LEU A 43 9.56 22.13 -11.90
N PRO A 44 9.67 22.56 -13.18
CA PRO A 44 9.56 21.65 -14.33
C PRO A 44 10.52 20.45 -14.27
N ALA A 45 11.75 20.67 -13.78
CA ALA A 45 12.74 19.61 -13.59
C ALA A 45 12.40 18.69 -12.41
N GLY A 46 11.78 19.21 -11.34
CA GLY A 46 11.33 18.40 -10.21
C GLY A 46 10.09 17.55 -10.52
N LYS A 47 9.12 18.09 -11.27
CA LYS A 47 8.01 17.28 -11.83
C LYS A 47 8.53 16.12 -12.69
N LEU A 48 9.51 16.38 -13.56
CA LEU A 48 10.10 15.33 -14.39
C LEU A 48 10.84 14.29 -13.55
N LEU A 49 11.62 14.72 -12.55
CA LEU A 49 12.30 13.83 -11.60
C LEU A 49 11.28 12.95 -10.86
N ARG A 50 10.18 13.52 -10.37
CA ARG A 50 9.07 12.79 -9.74
C ARG A 50 8.43 11.78 -10.68
N ASP A 51 8.13 12.17 -11.91
CA ASP A 51 7.51 11.27 -12.90
C ASP A 51 8.47 10.11 -13.26
N GLN A 52 9.78 10.37 -13.35
CA GLN A 52 10.81 9.34 -13.54
C GLN A 52 10.91 8.41 -12.31
N TRP A 53 10.85 8.98 -11.11
CA TRP A 53 10.84 8.26 -9.85
C TRP A 53 9.63 7.31 -9.74
N VAL A 54 8.42 7.79 -9.98
CA VAL A 54 7.19 6.98 -9.98
C VAL A 54 7.25 5.85 -11.01
N ARG A 55 7.72 6.12 -12.23
CA ARG A 55 7.90 5.08 -13.26
C ARG A 55 8.92 4.00 -12.86
N HIS A 56 9.99 4.39 -12.17
CA HIS A 56 10.99 3.45 -11.66
C HIS A 56 10.41 2.54 -10.57
N LEU A 57 9.54 3.08 -9.72
CA LEU A 57 8.84 2.31 -8.69
C LEU A 57 7.76 1.39 -9.26
N GLY A 58 7.10 1.78 -10.36
CA GLY A 58 5.96 1.07 -10.96
C GLY A 58 6.11 -0.47 -10.99
N PRO A 59 7.18 -1.02 -11.59
CA PRO A 59 7.37 -2.48 -11.65
C PRO A 59 7.64 -3.16 -10.30
N ALA A 60 8.32 -2.48 -9.37
CA ALA A 60 8.64 -3.03 -8.05
C ALA A 60 7.44 -2.97 -7.08
N PHE A 61 6.47 -2.10 -7.35
CA PHE A 61 5.30 -1.88 -6.51
C PHE A 61 4.00 -2.41 -7.10
N ALA A 62 3.92 -2.72 -8.40
CA ALA A 62 2.72 -3.26 -9.04
C ALA A 62 2.20 -4.52 -8.32
N GLU A 63 3.07 -5.50 -8.09
CA GLU A 63 2.70 -6.74 -7.38
C GLU A 63 2.30 -6.46 -5.91
N LEU A 64 2.92 -5.46 -5.26
CA LEU A 64 2.59 -5.08 -3.89
C LEU A 64 1.26 -4.32 -3.80
N VAL A 65 0.86 -3.62 -4.87
CA VAL A 65 -0.45 -2.97 -4.98
C VAL A 65 -1.54 -4.04 -5.01
N ASP A 66 -1.37 -5.10 -5.80
CA ASP A 66 -2.33 -6.20 -5.86
C ASP A 66 -2.42 -6.96 -4.52
N VAL A 67 -1.30 -7.21 -3.86
CA VAL A 67 -1.28 -7.79 -2.50
C VAL A 67 -2.01 -6.89 -1.50
N ARG A 68 -1.79 -5.57 -1.56
CA ARG A 68 -2.48 -4.61 -0.68
C ARG A 68 -3.98 -4.57 -0.96
N ALA A 69 -4.39 -4.60 -2.22
CA ALA A 69 -5.79 -4.66 -2.60
C ALA A 69 -6.45 -5.93 -2.07
N ALA A 70 -5.83 -7.10 -2.30
CA ALA A 70 -6.32 -8.37 -1.78
C ALA A 70 -6.40 -8.41 -0.25
N ALA A 71 -5.45 -7.78 0.45
CA ALA A 71 -5.49 -7.66 1.91
C ALA A 71 -6.67 -6.78 2.38
N ALA A 72 -6.96 -5.68 1.69
CA ALA A 72 -8.11 -4.82 1.99
C ALA A 72 -9.45 -5.54 1.72
N ASP A 73 -9.52 -6.31 0.63
CA ASP A 73 -10.68 -7.14 0.31
C ASP A 73 -10.91 -8.22 1.37
N LEU A 74 -9.84 -8.86 1.86
CA LEU A 74 -9.91 -9.85 2.92
C LEU A 74 -10.44 -9.24 4.22
N GLU A 75 -10.00 -8.03 4.58
CA GLU A 75 -10.49 -7.36 5.78
C GLU A 75 -11.97 -6.99 5.65
N THR A 76 -12.35 -6.43 4.49
CA THR A 76 -13.76 -6.15 4.19
C THR A 76 -14.63 -7.40 4.25
N ALA A 77 -14.15 -8.53 3.74
CA ALA A 77 -14.87 -9.81 3.81
C ALA A 77 -14.97 -10.33 5.25
N ARG A 78 -13.96 -10.12 6.08
CA ARG A 78 -13.99 -10.48 7.51
C ARG A 78 -15.01 -9.65 8.29
N ASP A 79 -15.09 -8.35 8.03
CA ASP A 79 -16.07 -7.48 8.67
C ASP A 79 -17.50 -7.92 8.32
N ARG A 80 -17.76 -8.16 7.03
CA ARG A 80 -19.06 -8.68 6.57
C ARG A 80 -19.42 -10.02 7.22
N LEU A 81 -18.44 -10.90 7.42
CA LEU A 81 -18.66 -12.18 8.12
C LEU A 81 -19.03 -11.94 9.59
N ASN A 82 -18.33 -11.02 10.28
CA ASN A 82 -18.65 -10.70 11.67
C ASN A 82 -20.07 -10.12 11.81
N ASP A 83 -20.45 -9.20 10.92
CA ASP A 83 -21.80 -8.61 10.89
C ASP A 83 -22.87 -9.68 10.65
N ALA A 84 -22.63 -10.60 9.69
CA ALA A 84 -23.54 -11.70 9.41
C ALA A 84 -23.70 -12.64 10.61
N VAL A 85 -22.61 -12.95 11.33
CA VAL A 85 -22.67 -13.76 12.56
C VAL A 85 -23.45 -13.04 13.66
N ALA A 86 -23.21 -11.74 13.86
CA ALA A 86 -23.96 -10.94 14.84
C ALA A 86 -25.46 -10.94 14.53
N ALA A 87 -25.83 -10.73 13.26
CA ALA A 87 -27.22 -10.79 12.81
C ALA A 87 -27.86 -12.17 13.02
N ALA A 88 -27.15 -13.25 12.68
CA ALA A 88 -27.63 -14.62 12.89
C ALA A 88 -27.84 -14.93 14.38
N ARG A 89 -26.92 -14.47 15.25
CA ARG A 89 -27.04 -14.61 16.71
C ARG A 89 -28.20 -13.81 17.27
N ALA A 90 -28.43 -12.59 16.79
CA ALA A 90 -29.59 -11.77 17.16
C ALA A 90 -30.92 -12.43 16.74
N ALA A 91 -30.93 -13.16 15.62
CA ALA A 91 -32.07 -13.96 15.17
C ALA A 91 -32.23 -15.31 15.93
N GLY A 92 -31.33 -15.62 16.86
CA GLY A 92 -31.41 -16.81 17.72
C GLY A 92 -30.68 -18.06 17.19
N ALA A 93 -29.89 -17.96 16.11
CA ALA A 93 -29.11 -19.09 15.61
C ALA A 93 -28.13 -19.61 16.67
N SER A 94 -27.98 -20.93 16.82
CA SER A 94 -27.04 -21.53 17.77
C SER A 94 -25.59 -21.36 17.32
N TRP A 95 -24.62 -21.47 18.25
CA TRP A 95 -23.20 -21.49 17.89
C TRP A 95 -22.81 -22.69 17.01
N GLU A 96 -23.58 -23.77 17.07
CA GLU A 96 -23.40 -24.94 16.20
C GLU A 96 -23.81 -24.59 14.78
N GLY A 97 -25.00 -24.02 14.58
CA GLY A 97 -25.44 -23.58 13.25
C GLY A 97 -24.56 -22.49 12.64
N VAL A 98 -24.03 -21.57 13.45
CA VAL A 98 -23.03 -20.59 13.01
C VAL A 98 -21.72 -21.29 12.60
N GLY A 99 -21.26 -22.27 13.37
CA GLY A 99 -20.06 -23.05 13.06
C GLY A 99 -20.21 -23.81 11.75
N ASP A 100 -21.31 -24.54 11.57
CA ASP A 100 -21.61 -25.30 10.37
C ASP A 100 -21.65 -24.39 9.13
N ALA A 101 -22.33 -23.25 9.22
CA ALA A 101 -22.41 -22.27 8.13
C ALA A 101 -21.03 -21.65 7.79
N ALA A 102 -20.18 -21.46 8.79
CA ALA A 102 -18.82 -20.93 8.61
C ALA A 102 -17.77 -22.00 8.30
N GLY A 103 -18.14 -23.29 8.27
CA GLY A 103 -17.22 -24.40 8.03
C GLY A 103 -16.22 -24.65 9.17
N ILE A 104 -16.56 -24.29 10.42
CA ILE A 104 -15.72 -24.46 11.60
C ILE A 104 -16.49 -25.13 12.74
N THR A 105 -15.76 -25.63 13.74
CA THR A 105 -16.42 -26.26 14.90
C THR A 105 -17.21 -25.24 15.73
N ARG A 106 -18.25 -25.71 16.43
CA ARG A 106 -19.01 -24.93 17.43
C ARG A 106 -18.10 -24.20 18.42
N GLN A 107 -17.08 -24.89 18.94
CA GLN A 107 -16.16 -24.31 19.93
C GLN A 107 -15.35 -23.17 19.30
N SER A 108 -14.80 -23.38 18.11
CA SER A 108 -14.07 -22.34 17.38
C SER A 108 -14.96 -21.13 17.05
N ALA A 109 -16.22 -21.36 16.68
CA ALA A 109 -17.19 -20.28 16.46
C ALA A 109 -17.46 -19.49 17.74
N HIS A 110 -17.71 -20.19 18.86
CA HIS A 110 -17.95 -19.55 20.14
C HIS A 110 -16.73 -18.75 20.61
N GLU A 111 -15.53 -19.32 20.61
CA GLU A 111 -14.30 -18.62 21.01
C GLU A 111 -14.04 -17.39 20.14
N ARG A 112 -14.33 -17.48 18.83
CA ARG A 112 -14.09 -16.39 17.89
C ARG A 112 -15.07 -15.23 18.07
N TRP A 113 -16.36 -15.49 18.28
CA TRP A 113 -17.40 -14.45 18.18
C TRP A 113 -18.17 -14.16 19.47
N SER A 114 -17.96 -14.91 20.56
CA SER A 114 -18.72 -14.67 21.81
C SER A 114 -18.35 -13.39 22.55
N THR A 115 -17.17 -12.83 22.29
CA THR A 115 -16.61 -11.64 22.97
C THR A 115 -16.59 -10.39 22.09
N ARG A 116 -17.09 -10.48 20.86
CA ARG A 116 -17.19 -9.35 19.93
C ARG A 116 -18.53 -8.65 20.03
#